data_AF-A0A1Y3RB69-F1
#
_entry.id   AF-A0A1Y3RB69-F1
#
_cell.length_a   1.000
_cell.length_b   1.000
_cell.length_c   1.000
_cell.angle_alpha   90.00
_cell.angle_beta   90.00
_cell.angle_gamma   90.00
#
_symmetry.space_group_name_H-M   'P 1'
#
loop_
_entity.id
_entity.type
_entity.pdbx_description
1 polymer ?
#
loop_
_entity_poly.entity_id
_entity_poly.type
_entity_poly.pdbx_seq_one_letter_code
_entity_poly.pdbx_strand_id
1 'polypeptide(L)'
;MEHLPKKTCQNGISYTLVGDYYIPDLQLPEENRPIGIWGRMHKAYLEQFHPIRYNDLILTGKLWTYLSDLNEQAQNQLDCIITQMKETEEITEELKVQDQMTWVRAMNSIRNRAEEIILRELIYEEDAV
;
A
#
# COMPACT_ATOMS: atom_id res chain seq x y z
N MET A 1 -11.63 -20.20 48.09
CA MET A 1 -10.80 -19.87 46.92
C MET A 1 -11.32 -18.55 46.39
N GLU A 2 -10.52 -17.50 46.45
CA GLU A 2 -10.90 -16.23 45.83
C GLU A 2 -11.02 -16.44 44.31
N HIS A 3 -12.19 -16.18 43.76
CA HIS A 3 -12.39 -16.23 42.32
C HIS A 3 -11.72 -14.99 41.73
N LEU A 4 -10.61 -15.20 41.03
CA LEU A 4 -9.96 -14.13 40.27
C LEU A 4 -10.97 -13.50 39.29
N PRO A 5 -11.05 -12.16 39.20
CA PRO A 5 -11.96 -11.51 38.28
C PRO A 5 -11.58 -11.87 36.83
N LYS A 6 -12.59 -12.16 36.00
CA LYS A 6 -12.37 -12.55 34.59
C LYS A 6 -11.65 -11.48 33.77
N LYS A 7 -11.78 -10.20 34.15
CA LYS A 7 -11.13 -9.06 33.51
C LYS A 7 -10.56 -8.10 34.55
N THR A 8 -9.43 -7.48 34.24
CA THR A 8 -8.82 -6.41 35.04
C THR A 8 -8.23 -5.34 34.13
N CYS A 9 -8.12 -4.10 34.61
CA CYS A 9 -7.52 -3.00 33.85
C CYS A 9 -6.37 -2.40 34.66
N GLN A 10 -5.19 -2.28 34.05
CA GLN A 10 -4.01 -1.70 34.68
C GLN A 10 -3.22 -0.88 33.66
N ASN A 11 -2.80 0.35 34.04
CA ASN A 11 -2.05 1.28 33.19
C ASN A 11 -2.73 1.59 31.84
N GLY A 12 -4.07 1.59 31.81
CA GLY A 12 -4.85 1.83 30.58
C GLY A 12 -4.97 0.62 29.65
N ILE A 13 -4.43 -0.54 30.03
CA ILE A 13 -4.54 -1.80 29.28
C ILE A 13 -5.56 -2.70 29.99
N SER A 14 -6.50 -3.26 29.22
CA SER A 14 -7.41 -4.30 29.70
C SER A 14 -6.73 -5.66 29.64
N TYR A 15 -7.04 -6.56 30.56
CA TYR A 15 -6.49 -7.90 30.61
C TYR A 15 -7.61 -8.92 30.82
N THR A 16 -7.50 -10.05 30.14
CA THR A 16 -8.41 -11.20 30.27
C THR A 16 -7.71 -12.35 30.99
N LEU A 17 -8.37 -12.95 31.97
CA LEU A 17 -7.87 -14.14 32.68
C LEU A 17 -7.96 -15.37 31.75
N VAL A 18 -6.81 -15.98 31.45
CA VAL A 18 -6.68 -17.21 30.66
C VAL A 18 -5.86 -18.21 31.45
N GLY A 19 -6.53 -19.25 31.96
CA GLY A 19 -5.94 -20.17 32.94
C GLY A 19 -5.61 -19.43 34.23
N ASP A 20 -4.34 -19.46 34.64
CA ASP A 20 -3.84 -18.86 35.87
C ASP A 20 -3.19 -17.48 35.65
N TYR A 21 -3.27 -16.93 34.42
CA TYR A 21 -2.56 -15.71 34.02
C TYR A 21 -3.48 -14.68 33.38
N TYR A 22 -3.17 -13.40 33.58
CA TYR A 22 -3.81 -12.29 32.88
C TYR A 22 -3.06 -11.97 31.58
N ILE A 23 -3.75 -12.08 30.45
CA ILE A 23 -3.23 -11.74 29.12
C ILE A 23 -3.74 -10.34 28.74
N PRO A 24 -2.87 -9.40 28.33
CA PRO A 24 -3.32 -8.08 27.90
C PRO A 24 -4.14 -8.15 26.62
N ASP A 25 -5.29 -7.48 26.61
CA ASP A 25 -6.18 -7.29 25.47
C ASP A 25 -5.58 -6.22 24.54
N LEU A 26 -4.44 -6.53 23.90
CA LEU A 26 -3.82 -5.66 22.92
C LEU A 26 -4.66 -5.68 21.63
N GLN A 27 -5.11 -4.52 21.18
CA GLN A 27 -5.79 -4.34 19.90
C GLN A 27 -4.96 -3.42 19.04
N LEU A 28 -4.56 -3.90 17.86
CA LEU A 28 -4.01 -3.03 16.82
C LEU A 28 -5.18 -2.41 16.05
N PRO A 29 -5.03 -1.20 15.49
CA PRO A 29 -5.99 -0.69 14.54
C PRO A 29 -6.16 -1.70 13.40
N GLU A 30 -7.39 -2.14 13.14
CA GLU A 30 -7.66 -3.03 12.03
C GLU A 30 -7.52 -2.24 10.73
N GLU A 31 -6.44 -2.50 9.98
CA GLU A 31 -6.30 -2.05 8.60
C GLU A 31 -6.43 -3.28 7.69
N ASN A 32 -7.60 -3.39 7.06
CA ASN A 32 -7.95 -4.55 6.24
C ASN A 32 -7.67 -4.33 4.76
N ARG A 33 -7.28 -3.11 4.35
CA ARG A 33 -6.96 -2.82 2.96
C ARG A 33 -5.71 -3.58 2.51
N PRO A 34 -5.67 -4.06 1.26
CA PRO A 34 -4.50 -4.73 0.72
C PRO A 34 -3.39 -3.71 0.45
N ILE A 35 -2.15 -4.07 0.83
CA ILE A 35 -0.95 -3.30 0.48
C ILE A 35 -0.72 -3.24 -1.04
N GLY A 36 -1.22 -4.22 -1.80
CA GLY A 36 -1.07 -4.28 -3.26
C GLY A 36 0.37 -4.44 -3.75
N ILE A 37 0.59 -4.23 -5.05
CA ILE A 37 1.93 -4.33 -5.67
C ILE A 37 2.79 -3.13 -5.28
N TRP A 38 2.24 -1.92 -5.44
CA TRP A 38 2.95 -0.66 -5.21
C TRP A 38 3.39 -0.50 -3.76
N GLY A 39 2.51 -0.78 -2.81
CA GLY A 39 2.87 -0.74 -1.39
C GLY A 39 3.92 -1.77 -1.01
N ARG A 40 3.93 -2.97 -1.63
CA ARG A 40 4.99 -3.98 -1.38
C ARG A 40 6.34 -3.54 -1.93
N MET A 41 6.35 -2.93 -3.11
CA MET A 41 7.57 -2.38 -3.70
C MET A 41 8.13 -1.25 -2.84
N HIS A 42 7.28 -0.31 -2.41
CA HIS A 42 7.70 0.79 -1.55
C HIS A 42 8.15 0.31 -0.16
N LYS A 43 7.50 -0.71 0.41
CA LYS A 43 7.98 -1.36 1.65
C LYS A 43 9.41 -1.87 1.49
N ALA A 44 9.69 -2.61 0.41
CA ALA A 44 11.02 -3.15 0.15
C ALA A 44 12.05 -2.02 -0.03
N TYR A 45 11.66 -0.94 -0.70
CA TYR A 45 12.49 0.26 -0.83
C TYR A 45 12.80 0.91 0.52
N LEU A 46 11.79 1.15 1.37
CA LEU A 46 11.99 1.72 2.70
C LEU A 46 12.89 0.85 3.57
N GLU A 47 12.70 -0.48 3.52
CA GLU A 47 13.48 -1.43 4.30
C GLU A 47 14.97 -1.44 3.89
N GLN A 48 15.25 -1.30 2.59
CA GLN A 48 16.60 -1.35 2.05
C GLN A 48 17.34 0.00 2.10
N PHE A 49 16.65 1.10 1.79
CA PHE A 49 17.26 2.42 1.58
C PHE A 49 16.91 3.45 2.66
N HIS A 50 15.77 3.32 3.33
CA HIS A 50 15.28 4.28 4.34
C HIS A 50 14.93 3.62 5.69
N PRO A 51 15.85 2.88 6.33
CA PRO A 51 15.56 2.06 7.50
C PRO A 51 15.07 2.86 8.71
N ILE A 52 15.48 4.13 8.85
CA ILE A 52 15.01 5.01 9.94
C ILE A 52 13.51 5.27 9.79
N ARG A 53 13.05 5.68 8.59
CA ARG A 53 11.64 5.93 8.29
C ARG A 53 10.81 4.65 8.40
N TYR A 54 11.37 3.53 7.92
CA TYR A 54 10.73 2.22 8.05
C TYR A 54 10.48 1.85 9.52
N ASN A 55 11.51 1.98 10.37
CA ASN A 55 11.40 1.68 11.79
C ASN A 55 10.44 2.62 12.53
N ASP A 56 10.44 3.91 12.22
CA ASP A 56 9.47 4.86 12.79
C ASP A 56 8.02 4.46 12.48
N LEU A 57 7.73 4.07 11.22
CA LEU A 57 6.41 3.59 10.81
C LEU A 57 6.00 2.29 11.52
N ILE A 58 6.95 1.39 11.81
CA ILE A 58 6.69 0.18 12.60
C ILE A 58 6.39 0.53 14.04
N LEU A 59 7.24 1.33 14.68
CA LEU A 59 7.13 1.68 16.10
C LEU A 59 5.87 2.48 16.40
N THR A 60 5.42 3.30 15.45
CA THR A 60 4.16 4.03 15.55
C THR A 60 2.93 3.19 15.17
N GLY A 61 3.12 1.97 14.66
CA GLY A 61 2.04 1.09 14.20
C GLY A 61 1.32 1.58 12.93
N LYS A 62 1.91 2.51 12.18
CA LYS A 62 1.30 3.18 11.01
C LYS A 62 1.73 2.60 9.66
N LEU A 63 2.72 1.69 9.65
CA LEU A 63 3.28 1.14 8.42
C LEU A 63 2.21 0.61 7.46
N TRP A 64 1.25 -0.18 7.96
CA TRP A 64 0.27 -0.81 7.09
C TRP A 64 -0.67 0.21 6.44
N THR A 65 -1.25 1.13 7.22
CA THR A 65 -2.10 2.20 6.70
C THR A 65 -1.37 3.05 5.67
N TYR A 66 -0.12 3.43 5.97
CA TYR A 66 0.71 4.19 5.04
C TYR A 66 0.93 3.49 3.69
N LEU A 67 1.27 2.19 3.71
CA LEU A 67 1.51 1.43 2.48
C LEU A 67 0.22 1.18 1.70
N SER A 68 -0.92 1.00 2.38
CA SER A 68 -2.24 0.87 1.74
C SER A 68 -2.67 2.18 1.08
N ASP A 69 -2.50 3.32 1.77
CA ASP A 69 -2.79 4.65 1.20
C ASP A 69 -1.93 4.93 -0.03
N LEU A 70 -0.62 4.66 0.05
CA LEU A 70 0.31 4.81 -1.06
C LEU A 70 -0.08 3.92 -2.24
N ASN A 71 -0.52 2.69 -1.99
CA ASN A 71 -0.96 1.79 -3.05
C ASN A 71 -2.22 2.28 -3.75
N GLU A 72 -3.20 2.79 -3.02
CA GLU A 72 -4.39 3.40 -3.60
C GLU A 72 -4.04 4.65 -4.41
N GLN A 73 -3.16 5.50 -3.88
CA GLN A 73 -2.65 6.67 -4.59
C GLN A 73 -1.95 6.28 -5.91
N ALA A 74 -1.05 5.30 -5.86
CA ALA A 74 -0.32 4.79 -7.02
C ALA A 74 -1.28 4.27 -8.09
N GLN A 75 -2.28 3.49 -7.69
CA GLN A 75 -3.26 2.93 -8.61
C GLN A 75 -4.12 4.02 -9.26
N ASN A 76 -4.63 4.96 -8.47
CA ASN A 76 -5.44 6.07 -8.98
C ASN A 76 -4.65 6.94 -9.96
N GLN A 77 -3.39 7.24 -9.66
CA GLN A 77 -2.53 8.04 -10.52
C GLN A 77 -2.17 7.28 -11.81
N LEU A 78 -1.91 5.97 -11.72
CA LEU A 78 -1.67 5.12 -12.88
C LEU A 78 -2.86 5.15 -13.85
N ASP A 79 -4.08 4.94 -13.33
CA ASP A 79 -5.30 4.92 -14.14
C ASP A 79 -5.57 6.28 -14.80
N CYS A 80 -5.26 7.37 -14.08
CA CYS A 80 -5.35 8.73 -14.62
C CYS A 80 -4.37 8.96 -15.77
N ILE A 81 -3.09 8.60 -15.58
CA ILE A 81 -2.05 8.76 -16.61
C ILE A 81 -2.39 7.92 -17.85
N ILE A 82 -2.78 6.65 -17.66
CA ILE A 82 -3.17 5.77 -18.77
C ILE A 82 -4.32 6.39 -19.57
N THR A 83 -5.34 6.93 -18.89
CA THR A 83 -6.48 7.57 -19.55
C THR A 83 -6.04 8.79 -20.37
N GLN A 84 -5.24 9.67 -19.79
CA GLN A 84 -4.73 10.87 -20.48
C GLN A 84 -3.85 10.53 -21.69
N MET A 85 -2.98 9.52 -21.56
CA MET A 85 -2.12 9.08 -22.66
C MET A 85 -2.94 8.39 -23.76
N LYS A 86 -3.95 7.61 -23.40
CA LYS A 86 -4.89 6.99 -24.36
C LYS A 86 -5.59 8.05 -25.20
N GLU A 87 -6.08 9.12 -24.56
CA GLU A 87 -6.72 10.26 -25.24
C GLU A 87 -5.75 11.01 -26.14
N THR A 88 -4.53 11.27 -25.65
CA THR A 88 -3.50 12.02 -26.39
C THR A 88 -2.98 11.26 -27.61
N GLU A 89 -2.83 9.95 -27.50
CA GLU A 89 -2.35 9.08 -28.59
C GLU A 89 -3.48 8.54 -29.47
N GLU A 90 -4.72 9.03 -29.28
CA GLU A 90 -5.92 8.66 -30.05
C GLU A 90 -6.13 7.13 -30.12
N ILE A 91 -5.81 6.41 -29.04
CA ILE A 91 -5.95 4.95 -28.99
C ILE A 91 -7.41 4.60 -28.71
N THR A 92 -8.19 4.45 -29.78
CA THR A 92 -9.64 4.21 -29.67
C THR A 92 -10.04 2.74 -29.77
N GLU A 93 -11.30 2.43 -29.47
CA GLU A 93 -11.84 1.08 -29.68
C GLU A 93 -12.03 0.76 -31.17
N GLU A 94 -12.15 1.76 -32.05
CA GLU A 94 -12.17 1.55 -33.50
C GLU A 94 -10.83 0.97 -33.99
N LEU A 95 -9.70 1.48 -33.47
CA LEU A 95 -8.37 0.92 -33.75
C LEU A 95 -8.29 -0.56 -33.33
N LYS A 96 -8.90 -0.92 -32.21
CA LYS A 96 -8.93 -2.30 -31.71
C LYS A 96 -9.68 -3.26 -32.63
N VAL A 97 -10.74 -2.79 -33.28
CA VAL A 97 -11.53 -3.58 -34.24
C VAL A 97 -10.77 -3.73 -35.56
N GLN A 98 -10.09 -2.68 -36.01
CA GLN A 98 -9.35 -2.67 -37.27
C GLN A 98 -8.03 -3.44 -37.19
N ASP A 99 -7.26 -3.21 -36.12
CA ASP A 99 -5.97 -3.84 -35.86
C ASP A 99 -5.73 -4.01 -34.36
N GLN A 100 -6.21 -5.15 -33.86
CA GLN A 100 -6.06 -5.54 -32.47
C GLN A 100 -4.60 -5.59 -32.01
N MET A 101 -3.66 -5.98 -32.87
CA MET A 101 -2.26 -6.14 -32.48
C MET A 101 -1.60 -4.78 -32.28
N THR A 102 -1.90 -3.81 -33.15
CA THR A 102 -1.44 -2.43 -32.99
C THR A 102 -2.03 -1.80 -31.73
N TRP A 103 -3.32 -2.03 -31.46
CA TRP A 103 -3.96 -1.54 -30.23
C TRP A 103 -3.31 -2.10 -28.95
N VAL A 104 -3.06 -3.42 -28.90
CA VAL A 104 -2.39 -4.06 -27.75
C VAL A 104 -0.97 -3.52 -27.57
N ARG A 105 -0.23 -3.31 -28.67
CA ARG A 105 1.11 -2.72 -28.62
C ARG A 105 1.09 -1.31 -28.05
N ALA A 106 0.16 -0.47 -28.50
CA ALA A 106 0.02 0.90 -28.01
C ALA A 106 -0.37 0.93 -26.52
N MET A 107 -1.37 0.17 -26.11
CA MET A 107 -1.80 0.11 -24.71
C MET A 107 -0.69 -0.43 -23.79
N ASN A 108 0.09 -1.41 -24.22
CA ASN A 108 1.25 -1.89 -23.45
C ASN A 108 2.33 -0.81 -23.32
N SER A 109 2.60 -0.05 -24.39
CA SER A 109 3.54 1.07 -24.36
C SER A 109 3.10 2.15 -23.36
N ILE A 110 1.82 2.55 -23.42
CA ILE A 110 1.22 3.51 -22.49
C ILE A 110 1.33 3.02 -21.06
N ARG A 111 0.91 1.78 -20.78
CA ARG A 111 0.97 1.21 -19.42
C ARG A 111 2.40 1.16 -18.89
N ASN A 112 3.37 0.70 -19.69
CA ASN A 112 4.77 0.65 -19.25
C ASN A 112 5.31 2.04 -18.90
N ARG A 113 5.03 3.07 -19.72
CA ARG A 113 5.44 4.45 -19.46
C ARG A 113 4.77 5.03 -18.22
N ALA A 114 3.48 4.73 -18.02
CA ALA A 114 2.74 5.16 -16.85
C ALA A 114 3.28 4.49 -15.57
N GLU A 115 3.56 3.18 -15.61
CA GLU A 115 4.19 2.46 -14.50
C GLU A 115 5.58 3.03 -14.17
N GLU A 116 6.39 3.39 -15.17
CA GLU A 116 7.70 4.03 -14.96
C GLU A 116 7.58 5.38 -14.23
N ILE A 117 6.57 6.19 -14.57
CA ILE A 117 6.29 7.45 -13.88
C ILE A 117 5.95 7.19 -12.41
N ILE A 118 5.06 6.23 -12.11
CA ILE A 118 4.70 5.87 -10.73
C ILE A 118 5.91 5.37 -9.94
N LEU A 119 6.74 4.52 -10.55
CA LEU A 119 7.94 4.00 -9.90
C LEU A 119 8.88 5.13 -9.49
N ARG A 120 9.13 6.09 -10.38
CA ARG A 120 10.04 7.21 -10.12
C ARG A 120 9.47 8.21 -9.11
N GLU A 121 8.21 8.59 -9.28
CA GLU A 121 7.61 9.70 -8.54
C GLU A 121 7.09 9.30 -7.15
N LEU A 122 6.61 8.06 -6.98
CA LEU A 122 5.91 7.64 -5.77
C LEU A 122 6.59 6.48 -5.05
N ILE A 123 7.16 5.51 -5.78
CA ILE A 123 7.72 4.31 -5.15
C ILE A 123 9.16 4.51 -4.69
N TYR A 124 9.99 5.09 -5.55
CA TYR A 124 11.41 5.20 -5.29
C TYR A 124 11.88 6.60 -4.94
N GLU A 125 10.94 7.56 -4.71
CA GLU A 125 11.18 8.99 -4.39
C GLU A 125 12.63 9.36 -4.74
N GLU A 126 12.93 9.59 -6.03
CA GLU A 126 14.29 9.82 -6.53
C GLU A 126 14.99 10.81 -5.60
N ASP A 127 15.89 10.29 -4.74
CA ASP A 127 16.43 11.00 -3.60
C ASP A 127 16.86 12.39 -4.07
N ALA A 128 16.06 13.41 -3.72
CA ALA A 128 16.33 14.78 -4.11
C ALA A 128 17.71 15.13 -3.57
N VAL A 129 18.66 15.21 -4.49
CA VAL A 129 20.07 15.58 -4.29
C VAL A 129 20.20 16.81 -3.41
#